data_AF-A0A954WUU5-F1
#
_entry.id   AF-A0A954WUU5-F1
#
_cell.length_a   1.000
_cell.length_b   1.000
_cell.length_c   1.000
_cell.angle_alpha   90.00
_cell.angle_beta   90.00
_cell.angle_gamma   90.00
#
_symmetry.space_group_name_H-M   'P 1'
#
loop_
_entity.id
_entity.type
_entity.pdbx_description
1 polymer ?
#
loop_
_entity_poly.entity_id
_entity_poly.type
_entity_poly.pdbx_seq_one_letter_code
_entity_poly.pdbx_strand_id
1 'polypeptide(L)'
;MNIFNWLKSRFSRRGNLLSLYRRGLARAKKHDHQGAIDDYSVAIDVPDAPVDVKAMALFNRALVHLASGDFTRGVDDLHTVLAMNEAPATVKKMARQKLAKRESRLRKANV
;
A
#
# COMPACT_ATOMS: atom_id res chain seq x y z
N MET A 1 -15.58 4.65 29.50
CA MET A 1 -15.18 4.08 28.19
C MET A 1 -15.21 2.56 28.31
N ASN A 2 -16.04 1.85 27.53
CA ASN A 2 -16.21 0.39 27.67
C ASN A 2 -15.34 -0.34 26.63
N ILE A 3 -14.45 -1.24 27.08
CA ILE A 3 -13.51 -1.98 26.22
C ILE A 3 -14.23 -2.81 25.15
N PHE A 4 -15.46 -3.23 25.41
CA PHE A 4 -16.29 -3.94 24.44
C PHE A 4 -16.70 -3.08 23.23
N ASN A 5 -17.02 -1.80 23.44
CA ASN A 5 -17.36 -0.88 22.35
C ASN A 5 -16.11 -0.46 21.55
N TRP A 6 -14.97 -0.32 22.23
CA TRP A 6 -13.67 -0.09 21.60
C TRP A 6 -13.24 -1.27 20.72
N LEU A 7 -13.39 -2.51 21.21
CA LEU A 7 -13.09 -3.73 20.45
C LEU A 7 -14.00 -3.86 19.23
N LYS A 8 -15.34 -3.76 19.38
CA LYS A 8 -16.28 -3.84 18.25
C LYS A 8 -15.97 -2.81 17.16
N SER A 9 -15.66 -1.57 17.55
CA SER A 9 -15.28 -0.51 16.62
C SER A 9 -13.98 -0.84 15.86
N ARG A 10 -12.98 -1.36 16.57
CA ARG A 10 -11.69 -1.75 15.98
C ARG A 10 -11.80 -2.91 14.98
N PHE A 11 -12.64 -3.91 15.25
CA PHE A 11 -12.84 -5.05 14.34
C PHE A 11 -13.67 -4.68 13.11
N SER A 12 -14.72 -3.88 13.26
CA SER A 12 -15.53 -3.40 12.13
C SER A 12 -14.70 -2.51 11.20
N ARG A 13 -13.92 -1.58 11.77
CA ARG A 13 -13.06 -0.67 11.01
C ARG A 13 -11.97 -1.45 10.25
N ARG A 14 -11.29 -2.39 10.91
CA ARG A 14 -10.29 -3.25 10.25
C ARG A 14 -10.89 -4.07 9.11
N GLY A 15 -12.10 -4.61 9.31
CA GLY A 15 -12.83 -5.33 8.26
C GLY A 15 -13.08 -4.49 7.01
N ASN A 16 -13.54 -3.24 7.19
CA ASN A 16 -13.77 -2.32 6.08
C ASN A 16 -12.47 -2.01 5.31
N LEU A 17 -11.38 -1.74 6.01
CA LEU A 17 -10.07 -1.47 5.39
C LEU A 17 -9.54 -2.69 4.62
N LEU A 18 -9.73 -3.90 5.16
CA LEU A 18 -9.38 -5.14 4.46
C LEU A 18 -10.25 -5.36 3.21
N SER A 19 -11.53 -4.95 3.25
CA SER A 19 -12.41 -5.00 2.08
C SER A 19 -11.91 -4.06 0.97
N LEU A 20 -11.60 -2.80 1.31
CA LEU A 20 -11.00 -1.83 0.39
C LEU A 20 -9.70 -2.36 -0.21
N TYR A 21 -8.80 -2.87 0.63
CA TYR A 21 -7.56 -3.50 0.20
C TYR A 21 -7.77 -4.65 -0.80
N ARG A 22 -8.71 -5.57 -0.50
CA ARG A 22 -9.02 -6.70 -1.38
C ARG A 22 -9.67 -6.26 -2.69
N ARG A 23 -10.53 -5.24 -2.65
CA ARG A 23 -11.16 -4.67 -3.84
C ARG A 23 -10.13 -3.98 -4.73
N GLY A 24 -9.22 -3.21 -4.14
CA GLY A 24 -8.09 -2.60 -4.86
C GLY A 24 -7.23 -3.67 -5.56
N LEU A 25 -6.94 -4.80 -4.90
CA LEU A 25 -6.23 -5.92 -5.54
C LEU A 25 -6.98 -6.50 -6.74
N ALA A 26 -8.30 -6.67 -6.61
CA ALA A 26 -9.13 -7.19 -7.68
C ALA A 26 -9.19 -6.23 -8.87
N ARG A 27 -9.28 -4.93 -8.62
CA ARG A 27 -9.24 -3.88 -9.66
C ARG A 27 -7.88 -3.81 -10.35
N ALA A 28 -6.79 -3.86 -9.59
CA ALA A 28 -5.43 -3.88 -10.14
C ALA A 28 -5.20 -5.08 -11.08
N LYS A 29 -5.71 -6.27 -10.70
CA LYS A 29 -5.67 -7.46 -11.56
C LYS A 29 -6.47 -7.32 -12.86
N LYS A 30 -7.50 -6.46 -12.86
CA LYS A 30 -8.31 -6.14 -14.04
C LYS A 30 -7.78 -4.95 -14.83
N HIS A 31 -6.58 -4.47 -14.51
CA HIS A 31 -5.99 -3.24 -15.08
C HIS A 31 -6.80 -1.95 -14.83
N ASP A 32 -7.76 -1.99 -13.90
CA ASP A 32 -8.41 -0.79 -13.36
C ASP A 32 -7.47 -0.14 -12.34
N HIS A 33 -6.46 0.56 -12.86
CA HIS A 33 -5.41 1.17 -12.06
C HIS A 33 -5.94 2.32 -11.21
N GLN A 34 -6.80 3.17 -11.76
CA GLN A 34 -7.37 4.30 -11.03
C GLN A 34 -8.26 3.82 -9.89
N GLY A 35 -9.19 2.89 -10.15
CA GLY A 35 -10.05 2.37 -9.10
C GLY A 35 -9.30 1.59 -8.02
N ALA A 36 -8.15 0.97 -8.36
CA ALA A 36 -7.27 0.35 -7.36
C ALA A 36 -6.55 1.40 -6.50
N ILE A 37 -6.04 2.47 -7.11
CA ILE A 37 -5.41 3.61 -6.42
C ILE A 37 -6.39 4.26 -5.46
N ASP A 38 -7.64 4.48 -5.89
CA ASP A 38 -8.69 5.08 -5.06
C ASP A 38 -8.96 4.23 -3.81
N ASP A 39 -9.15 2.92 -3.98
CA ASP A 39 -9.41 2.00 -2.88
C ASP A 39 -8.25 1.94 -1.87
N TYR A 40 -7.00 1.90 -2.37
CA TYR A 40 -5.84 1.94 -1.50
C TYR A 40 -5.70 3.28 -0.78
N SER A 41 -5.96 4.39 -1.46
CA SER A 41 -5.86 5.73 -0.86
C SER A 41 -6.83 5.89 0.30
N VAL A 42 -8.09 5.46 0.14
CA VAL A 42 -9.07 5.45 1.24
C VAL A 42 -8.56 4.63 2.43
N ALA A 43 -7.93 3.48 2.21
CA ALA A 43 -7.39 2.68 3.30
C ALA A 43 -6.18 3.32 4.00
N ILE A 44 -5.39 4.11 3.27
CA ILE A 44 -4.19 4.81 3.77
C ILE A 44 -4.56 6.05 4.59
N ASP A 45 -5.61 6.76 4.17
CA ASP A 45 -6.05 8.04 4.73
C ASP A 45 -6.85 7.90 6.02
N VAL A 46 -7.26 6.68 6.38
CA VAL A 46 -7.96 6.42 7.64
C VAL A 46 -6.98 6.62 8.81
N PRO A 47 -7.22 7.57 9.73
CA PRO A 47 -6.25 7.97 10.75
C PRO A 47 -5.77 6.82 11.66
N ASP A 48 -6.69 5.95 12.07
CA ASP A 48 -6.40 4.80 12.94
C ASP A 48 -6.33 3.48 12.15
N ALA A 49 -5.95 3.53 10.88
CA ALA A 49 -5.73 2.32 10.10
C ALA A 49 -4.66 1.44 10.77
N PRO A 50 -4.90 0.13 10.94
CA PRO A 50 -3.85 -0.78 11.40
C PRO A 50 -2.60 -0.65 10.53
N VAL A 51 -1.44 -0.51 11.18
CA VAL A 51 -0.17 -0.21 10.51
C VAL A 51 0.18 -1.24 9.44
N ASP A 52 -0.12 -2.51 9.69
CA ASP A 52 0.03 -3.61 8.75
C ASP A 52 -0.82 -3.42 7.49
N VAL A 53 -2.10 -3.06 7.66
CA VAL A 53 -3.02 -2.79 6.54
C VAL A 53 -2.58 -1.55 5.75
N LYS A 54 -2.18 -0.47 6.44
CA LYS A 54 -1.69 0.76 5.80
C LYS A 54 -0.41 0.51 5.00
N ALA A 55 0.55 -0.25 5.56
CA ALA A 55 1.78 -0.63 4.87
C ALA A 55 1.50 -1.49 3.62
N MET A 56 0.57 -2.44 3.72
CA MET A 56 0.16 -3.26 2.59
C MET A 56 -0.57 -2.45 1.51
N ALA A 57 -1.43 -1.50 1.88
CA ALA A 57 -2.12 -0.63 0.94
C ALA A 57 -1.14 0.29 0.20
N LEU A 58 -0.21 0.95 0.92
CA LEU A 58 0.86 1.75 0.31
C LEU A 58 1.72 0.92 -0.65
N PHE A 59 2.16 -0.27 -0.22
CA PHE A 59 2.97 -1.14 -1.07
C PHE A 59 2.24 -1.54 -2.36
N ASN A 60 0.94 -1.87 -2.31
CA ASN A 60 0.21 -2.24 -3.51
C ASN A 60 -0.15 -1.02 -4.38
N ARG A 61 -0.42 0.15 -3.79
CA ARG A 61 -0.58 1.39 -4.55
C ARG A 61 0.70 1.75 -5.29
N ALA A 62 1.86 1.58 -4.65
CA ALA A 62 3.16 1.69 -5.33
C ALA A 62 3.24 0.76 -6.55
N LEU A 63 2.88 -0.52 -6.41
CA LEU A 63 2.91 -1.46 -7.54
C LEU A 63 1.99 -1.03 -8.69
N VAL A 64 0.81 -0.50 -8.38
CA VAL A 64 -0.12 0.01 -9.39
C VAL A 64 0.45 1.25 -10.08
N HIS A 65 0.99 2.22 -9.33
CA HIS A 65 1.66 3.39 -9.90
C HIS A 65 2.80 2.98 -10.84
N LEU A 66 3.69 2.09 -10.38
CA LEU A 66 4.79 1.56 -11.20
C LEU A 66 4.30 0.82 -12.46
N ALA A 67 3.18 0.10 -12.38
CA ALA A 67 2.59 -0.60 -13.53
C ALA A 67 1.94 0.38 -14.52
N SER A 68 1.34 1.46 -14.02
CA SER A 68 0.73 2.53 -14.83
C SER A 68 1.75 3.52 -15.44
N GLY A 69 3.04 3.36 -15.13
CA GLY A 69 4.12 4.24 -15.60
C GLY A 69 4.39 5.45 -14.71
N ASP A 70 3.60 5.66 -13.66
CA ASP A 70 3.85 6.70 -12.67
C ASP A 70 4.94 6.27 -11.68
N PHE A 71 6.18 6.36 -12.13
CA PHE A 71 7.31 5.90 -11.33
C PHE A 71 7.57 6.76 -10.11
N THR A 72 7.28 8.05 -10.18
CA THR A 72 7.50 9.00 -9.07
C THR A 72 6.62 8.63 -7.88
N ARG A 73 5.29 8.59 -8.07
CA ARG A 73 4.37 8.22 -6.98
C ARG A 73 4.61 6.80 -6.50
N GLY A 74 4.96 5.89 -7.41
CA GLY A 74 5.31 4.52 -7.06
C GLY A 74 6.53 4.43 -6.13
N VAL A 75 7.58 5.19 -6.39
CA VAL A 75 8.80 5.24 -5.57
C VAL A 75 8.52 5.91 -4.21
N ASP A 76 7.76 7.00 -4.21
CA ASP A 76 7.39 7.72 -2.98
C ASP A 76 6.61 6.83 -2.00
N ASP A 77 5.64 6.07 -2.50
CA ASP A 77 4.88 5.11 -1.69
C ASP A 77 5.79 4.02 -1.11
N LEU A 78 6.77 3.51 -1.88
CA LEU A 78 7.73 2.53 -1.38
C LEU A 78 8.64 3.12 -0.28
N HIS A 79 9.11 4.37 -0.43
CA HIS A 79 9.86 5.04 0.62
C HIS A 79 9.03 5.26 1.88
N THR A 80 7.75 5.64 1.71
CA THR A 80 6.81 5.79 2.82
C THR A 80 6.69 4.49 3.62
N VAL A 81 6.56 3.33 2.95
CA VAL A 81 6.55 2.01 3.62
C VAL A 81 7.82 1.75 4.42
N LEU A 82 8.99 2.13 3.90
CA LEU A 82 10.27 1.92 4.57
C LEU A 82 10.44 2.81 5.81
N ALA A 83 9.86 4.00 5.79
CA ALA A 83 9.88 4.96 6.89
C ALA A 83 8.90 4.63 8.04
N MET A 84 7.90 3.77 7.82
CA MET A 84 6.93 3.38 8.85
C MET A 84 7.59 2.53 9.95
N ASN A 85 7.54 2.98 11.22
CA ASN A 85 8.17 2.28 12.35
C ASN A 85 7.75 0.79 12.46
N GLU A 86 6.45 0.54 12.59
CA GLU A 86 5.87 -0.78 12.85
C GLU A 86 5.39 -1.51 11.58
N ALA A 87 5.81 -1.08 10.39
CA ALA A 87 5.45 -1.80 9.17
C ALA A 87 6.06 -3.21 9.15
N PRO A 88 5.32 -4.24 8.71
CA PRO A 88 5.80 -5.61 8.70
C PRO A 88 7.13 -5.74 7.94
N ALA A 89 8.09 -6.47 8.51
CA ALA A 89 9.42 -6.66 7.93
C ALA A 89 9.38 -7.25 6.51
N THR A 90 8.40 -8.12 6.25
CA THR A 90 8.14 -8.69 4.92
C THR A 90 7.79 -7.61 3.90
N VAL A 91 6.90 -6.68 4.25
CA VAL A 91 6.48 -5.58 3.37
C VAL A 91 7.66 -4.63 3.12
N LYS A 92 8.43 -4.29 4.16
CA LYS A 92 9.66 -3.50 3.99
C LYS A 92 10.68 -4.21 3.08
N LYS A 93 10.88 -5.52 3.24
CA LYS A 93 11.78 -6.30 2.39
C LYS A 93 11.34 -6.26 0.92
N MET A 94 10.04 -6.45 0.66
CA MET A 94 9.49 -6.35 -0.70
C MET A 94 9.66 -4.95 -1.30
N ALA A 95 9.45 -3.89 -0.50
CA ALA A 95 9.63 -2.52 -0.95
C ALA A 95 11.08 -2.23 -1.36
N ARG A 96 12.07 -2.64 -0.55
CA ARG A 96 13.51 -2.52 -0.90
C ARG A 96 13.83 -3.24 -2.21
N GLN A 97 13.33 -4.47 -2.38
CA GLN A 97 13.55 -5.24 -3.61
C GLN A 97 12.96 -4.55 -4.85
N LYS A 98 11.78 -3.94 -4.71
CA LYS A 98 11.15 -3.21 -5.82
C LYS A 98 11.92 -1.94 -6.19
N LEU A 99 12.38 -1.17 -5.21
CA LEU A 99 13.24 0.00 -5.43
C LEU A 99 14.54 -0.40 -6.13
N ALA A 100 15.27 -1.38 -5.60
CA ALA A 100 16.52 -1.85 -6.19
C ALA A 100 16.34 -2.33 -7.65
N LYS A 101 15.23 -3.04 -7.94
CA LYS A 101 14.91 -3.45 -9.30
C LYS A 101 14.63 -2.27 -10.22
N ARG A 102 13.95 -1.22 -9.73
CA ARG A 102 13.68 0.00 -10.50
C ARG A 102 14.96 0.77 -10.79
N GLU A 103 15.82 0.95 -9.80
CA GLU A 103 17.13 1.60 -9.95
C GLU A 103 18.02 0.88 -10.95
N SER A 104 18.10 -0.46 -10.87
CA SER A 104 18.85 -1.26 -11.82
C SER A 104 18.35 -1.08 -13.26
N ARG A 105 17.03 -1.01 -13.46
CA ARG A 105 16.43 -0.73 -14.78
C ARG A 105 16.75 0.69 -15.27
N LEU A 106 16.72 1.69 -14.39
CA LEU A 106 17.09 3.06 -14.73
C LEU A 106 18.55 3.16 -15.16
N ARG A 107 19.46 2.53 -14.41
CA ARG A 107 20.89 2.50 -14.77
C ARG A 107 21.10 1.87 -16.14
N LYS A 108 20.42 0.76 -16.45
CA LYS A 108 20.52 0.08 -17.75
C LYS A 108 19.90 0.86 -18.91
N ALA A 109 18.94 1.76 -18.66
CA ALA A 109 18.32 2.57 -19.69
C ALA A 109 19.15 3.83 -20.04
N ASN A 110 20.08 4.21 -19.16
CA ASN A 110 20.95 5.38 -19.30
C ASN A 110 22.37 5.01 -19.78
N VAL A 111 22.59 3.75 -20.16
CA VAL A 111 23.82 3.21 -20.75
C VAL A 111 23.50 2.78 -22.17
#